data_AF-A0AAE2MPI6-F1
#
_entry.id   AF-A0AAE2MPI6-F1
#
_cell.length_a   1.000
_cell.length_b   1.000
_cell.length_c   1.000
_cell.angle_alpha   90.00
_cell.angle_beta   90.00
_cell.angle_gamma   90.00
#
_symmetry.space_group_name_H-M   'P 1'
#
loop_
_entity.id
_entity.type
_entity.pdbx_description
1 polymer ?
#
loop_
_entity_poly.entity_id
_entity_poly.type
_entity_poly.pdbx_seq_one_letter_code
_entity_poly.pdbx_strand_id
1 'polypeptide(L)'
;MPAISLEVENLSAGYGPTRVLEGISLSVPAGARLAVFGRNGMGKTTLLATLAGQTRRYQGSIRLGGSDVTTAPSATRAHKGLGYVPQTRCVFPTLTVEENLFVGLKTRPETRWRKPMPCSRD
;
A
#
# COMPACT_ATOMS: atom_id res chain seq x y z
N MET A 1 -4.18 15.12 6.22
CA MET A 1 -3.34 14.81 5.05
C MET A 1 -4.11 15.25 3.82
N PRO A 2 -3.55 16.13 2.96
CA PRO A 2 -4.23 16.53 1.73
C PRO A 2 -4.43 15.29 0.84
N ALA A 3 -5.55 15.26 0.12
CA ALA A 3 -5.79 14.17 -0.82
C ALA A 3 -4.79 14.25 -1.98
N ILE A 4 -4.25 13.11 -2.40
CA ILE A 4 -3.26 13.00 -3.49
C ILE A 4 -3.88 12.28 -4.69
N SER A 5 -3.49 12.67 -5.90
CA SER A 5 -3.87 11.94 -7.12
C SER A 5 -3.04 10.69 -7.33
N LEU A 6 -3.57 9.72 -8.07
CA LEU A 6 -2.86 8.55 -8.58
C LEU A 6 -2.94 8.54 -10.11
N GLU A 7 -1.81 8.38 -10.77
CA GLU A 7 -1.72 8.21 -12.22
C GLU A 7 -0.95 6.94 -12.54
N VAL A 8 -1.49 6.15 -13.46
CA VAL A 8 -0.91 4.89 -13.92
C VAL A 8 -0.99 4.88 -15.44
N GLU A 9 0.14 4.67 -16.10
CA GLU A 9 0.22 4.66 -17.57
C GLU A 9 0.86 3.35 -18.05
N ASN A 10 0.15 2.63 -18.93
CA ASN A 10 0.60 1.40 -19.60
C ASN A 10 1.26 0.37 -18.68
N LEU A 11 0.71 0.21 -17.47
CA LEU A 11 1.26 -0.64 -16.43
C LEU A 11 1.14 -2.12 -16.82
N SER A 12 2.29 -2.78 -16.90
CA SER A 12 2.38 -4.23 -16.99
C SER A 12 3.17 -4.80 -15.82
N ALA A 13 2.59 -5.75 -15.10
CA ALA A 13 3.14 -6.27 -13.86
C ALA A 13 2.66 -7.70 -13.54
N GLY A 14 3.35 -8.35 -12.62
CA GLY A 14 3.01 -9.71 -12.17
C GLY A 14 4.07 -10.32 -11.26
N TYR A 15 4.21 -11.64 -11.31
CA TYR A 15 5.03 -12.41 -10.39
C TYR A 15 6.05 -13.26 -11.16
N GLY A 16 7.34 -13.10 -10.83
CA GLY A 16 8.40 -13.86 -11.47
C GLY A 16 8.46 -13.64 -12.99
N PRO A 17 8.18 -14.66 -13.82
CA PRO A 17 8.04 -14.54 -15.28
C PRO A 17 6.60 -14.25 -15.73
N THR A 18 5.59 -14.46 -14.89
CA THR A 18 4.18 -14.38 -15.26
C THR A 18 3.68 -12.93 -15.23
N ARG A 19 3.22 -12.44 -16.39
CA ARG A 19 2.48 -11.18 -16.50
C ARG A 19 1.01 -11.42 -16.16
N VAL A 20 0.47 -10.56 -15.30
CA VAL A 20 -0.94 -10.61 -14.85
C VAL A 20 -1.67 -9.35 -15.28
N LEU A 21 -0.99 -8.21 -15.22
CA LEU A 21 -1.48 -6.92 -15.72
C LEU A 21 -0.78 -6.61 -17.04
N GLU A 22 -1.56 -6.16 -18.02
CA GLU A 22 -1.07 -5.85 -19.36
C GLU A 22 -1.66 -4.50 -19.80
N GLY A 23 -0.79 -3.48 -19.94
CA GLY A 23 -1.17 -2.18 -20.50
C GLY A 23 -2.22 -1.38 -19.72
N ILE A 24 -2.33 -1.58 -18.40
CA ILE A 24 -3.36 -0.90 -17.61
C ILE A 24 -3.03 0.59 -17.48
N SER A 25 -3.97 1.45 -17.86
CA SER A 25 -3.89 2.90 -17.67
C SER A 25 -5.12 3.40 -16.91
N LEU A 26 -4.91 4.17 -15.86
CA LEU A 26 -5.97 4.78 -15.06
C LEU A 26 -5.48 6.03 -14.34
N SER A 27 -6.41 6.92 -14.00
CA SER A 27 -6.14 8.08 -13.16
C SER A 27 -7.23 8.22 -12.10
N VAL A 28 -6.83 8.57 -10.88
CA VAL A 28 -7.72 8.86 -9.75
C VAL A 28 -7.37 10.26 -9.26
N PRO A 29 -8.25 11.26 -9.50
CA PRO A 29 -8.04 12.61 -8.99
C PRO A 29 -7.97 12.65 -7.46
N ALA A 30 -7.33 13.67 -6.91
CA ALA A 30 -7.30 13.90 -5.47
C ALA A 30 -8.74 14.00 -4.92
N GLY A 31 -9.05 13.17 -3.91
CA GLY A 31 -10.37 13.13 -3.25
C GLY A 31 -11.39 12.24 -3.96
N ALA A 32 -11.06 11.68 -5.12
CA ALA A 32 -11.91 10.73 -5.82
C ALA A 32 -11.80 9.32 -5.23
N ARG A 33 -12.77 8.47 -5.59
CA ARG A 33 -12.81 7.04 -5.24
C ARG A 33 -12.90 6.23 -6.51
N LEU A 34 -12.06 5.21 -6.64
CA LEU A 34 -12.09 4.26 -7.73
C LEU A 34 -12.42 2.87 -7.18
N ALA A 35 -13.36 2.18 -7.83
CA ALA A 35 -13.67 0.79 -7.55
C ALA A 35 -13.28 -0.08 -8.76
N VAL A 36 -12.62 -1.21 -8.50
CA VAL A 36 -12.17 -2.15 -9.53
C VAL A 36 -12.95 -3.46 -9.36
N PHE A 37 -13.71 -3.83 -10.39
CA PHE A 37 -14.54 -5.03 -10.40
C PHE A 37 -14.06 -6.03 -11.45
N GLY A 38 -14.46 -7.30 -11.27
CA GLY A 38 -14.09 -8.38 -12.18
C GLY A 38 -14.12 -9.73 -11.47
N ARG A 39 -14.07 -10.82 -12.24
CA ARG A 39 -14.04 -12.19 -11.71
C ARG A 39 -12.78 -12.45 -10.88
N ASN A 40 -12.80 -13.51 -10.07
CA ASN A 40 -11.58 -13.99 -9.41
C ASN A 40 -10.53 -14.36 -10.47
N GLY A 41 -9.26 -14.04 -10.19
CA GLY A 41 -8.17 -14.25 -11.14
C GLY A 41 -7.92 -13.13 -12.15
N MET A 42 -8.81 -12.14 -12.30
CA MET A 42 -8.66 -11.03 -13.26
C MET A 42 -7.60 -9.98 -12.86
N GLY A 43 -6.70 -10.27 -11.91
CA GLY A 43 -5.61 -9.36 -11.54
C GLY A 43 -5.97 -8.20 -10.61
N LYS A 44 -7.17 -8.12 -10.03
CA LYS A 44 -7.57 -7.01 -9.12
C LYS A 44 -6.62 -6.84 -7.93
N THR A 45 -6.38 -7.93 -7.18
CA THR A 45 -5.45 -7.94 -6.05
C THR A 45 -4.02 -7.66 -6.53
N THR A 46 -3.65 -8.15 -7.72
CA THR A 46 -2.35 -7.89 -8.32
C THR A 46 -2.17 -6.41 -8.65
N LEU A 47 -3.19 -5.72 -9.20
CA LEU A 47 -3.17 -4.28 -9.43
C LEU A 47 -2.88 -3.51 -8.15
N LEU A 48 -3.62 -3.77 -7.08
CA LEU A 48 -3.41 -3.10 -5.79
C LEU A 48 -2.03 -3.40 -5.20
N ALA A 49 -1.58 -4.66 -5.27
CA ALA A 49 -0.25 -5.07 -4.83
C ALA A 49 0.87 -4.40 -5.67
N THR A 50 0.69 -4.25 -6.98
CA THR A 50 1.63 -3.54 -7.86
C THR A 50 1.74 -2.08 -7.49
N LEU A 51 0.62 -1.40 -7.24
CA LEU A 51 0.62 -0.01 -6.79
C LEU A 51 1.37 0.14 -5.45
N ALA A 52 1.19 -0.83 -4.54
CA ALA A 52 1.91 -0.91 -3.27
C ALA A 52 3.40 -1.28 -3.40
N GLY A 53 3.89 -1.61 -4.60
CA GLY A 53 5.28 -2.01 -4.84
C GLY A 53 5.61 -3.43 -4.37
N GLN A 54 4.61 -4.32 -4.34
CA GLN A 54 4.71 -5.71 -3.86
C GLN A 54 4.79 -6.75 -4.98
N THR A 55 4.87 -6.31 -6.24
CA THR A 55 4.97 -7.20 -7.41
C THR A 55 6.09 -6.73 -8.32
N ARG A 56 6.47 -7.58 -9.29
CA ARG A 56 7.41 -7.18 -10.34
C ARG A 56 6.68 -6.31 -11.36
N ARG A 57 7.23 -5.12 -11.64
CA ARG A 57 6.84 -4.29 -12.77
C ARG A 57 7.70 -4.65 -13.98
N TYR A 58 7.08 -4.81 -15.14
CA TYR A 58 7.78 -5.00 -16.42
C TYR A 58 7.77 -3.74 -17.27
N GLN A 59 6.68 -2.97 -17.25
CA GLN A 59 6.49 -1.77 -18.07
C GLN A 59 5.53 -0.80 -17.39
N GLY A 60 5.51 0.43 -17.88
CA GLY A 60 4.60 1.49 -17.45
C GLY A 60 5.15 2.29 -16.28
N SER A 61 4.39 3.32 -15.91
CA SER A 61 4.73 4.30 -14.87
C SER A 61 3.61 4.42 -13.83
N ILE A 62 3.99 4.84 -12.63
CA ILE A 62 3.07 5.12 -11.51
C ILE A 62 3.50 6.44 -10.88
N ARG A 63 2.60 7.42 -10.80
CA ARG A 63 2.81 8.69 -10.09
C ARG A 63 1.79 8.87 -8.97
N LEU A 64 2.24 9.47 -7.87
CA LEU A 64 1.41 9.86 -6.73
C LEU A 64 1.56 11.36 -6.49
N GLY A 65 0.47 12.13 -6.64
CA GLY A 65 0.51 13.59 -6.53
C GLY A 65 1.56 14.23 -7.45
N GLY A 66 1.70 13.73 -8.69
CA GLY A 66 2.73 14.14 -9.64
C GLY A 66 4.13 13.57 -9.40
N SER A 67 4.41 12.99 -8.23
CA SER A 67 5.71 12.37 -7.93
C SER A 67 5.81 10.97 -8.52
N ASP A 68 6.83 10.72 -9.34
CA ASP A 68 7.13 9.38 -9.84
C ASP A 68 7.49 8.44 -8.67
N VAL A 69 6.84 7.29 -8.64
CA VAL A 69 7.08 6.19 -7.70
C VAL A 69 7.28 4.85 -8.40
N THR A 70 7.42 4.84 -9.73
CA THR A 70 7.47 3.65 -10.59
C THR A 70 8.47 2.60 -10.09
N THR A 71 9.67 3.04 -9.68
CA THR A 71 10.76 2.19 -9.17
C THR A 71 10.93 2.29 -7.64
N ALA A 72 10.10 3.10 -6.96
CA ALA A 72 10.21 3.31 -5.53
C ALA A 72 9.84 2.03 -4.75
N PRO A 73 10.62 1.63 -3.73
CA PRO A 73 10.26 0.57 -2.80
C PRO A 73 8.96 0.87 -2.05
N SER A 74 8.31 -0.18 -1.53
CA SER A 74 7.03 -0.06 -0.81
C SER A 74 7.08 0.92 0.37
N ALA A 75 8.17 0.91 1.16
CA ALA A 75 8.37 1.86 2.26
C ALA A 75 8.39 3.31 1.77
N THR A 76 9.12 3.62 0.70
CA THR A 76 9.17 4.96 0.12
C THR A 76 7.78 5.41 -0.37
N ARG A 77 7.02 4.51 -1.00
CA ARG A 77 5.63 4.80 -1.42
C ARG A 77 4.75 5.10 -0.22
N ALA A 78 4.91 4.35 0.87
CA ALA A 78 4.20 4.60 2.11
C ALA A 78 4.53 5.99 2.65
N HIS A 79 5.80 6.38 2.75
CA HIS A 79 6.18 7.72 3.21
C HIS A 79 5.65 8.84 2.30
N LYS A 80 5.45 8.58 1.00
CA LYS A 80 4.79 9.51 0.05
C LYS A 80 3.26 9.56 0.16
N GLY A 81 2.65 8.82 1.09
CA GLY A 81 1.22 8.88 1.38
C GLY A 81 0.40 7.70 0.89
N LEU A 82 1.00 6.69 0.24
CA LEU A 82 0.29 5.48 -0.15
C LEU A 82 -0.01 4.61 1.08
N GLY A 83 -1.28 4.22 1.26
CA GLY A 83 -1.69 3.20 2.22
C GLY A 83 -2.16 1.96 1.47
N TYR A 84 -1.73 0.78 1.91
CA TYR A 84 -2.17 -0.49 1.34
C TYR A 84 -2.70 -1.39 2.44
N VAL A 85 -3.96 -1.81 2.29
CA VAL A 85 -4.61 -2.79 3.18
C VAL A 85 -4.86 -4.05 2.34
N PRO A 86 -4.13 -5.14 2.59
CA PRO A 86 -4.31 -6.37 1.84
C PRO A 86 -5.63 -7.08 2.20
N GLN A 87 -6.02 -8.05 1.38
CA GLN A 87 -7.21 -8.88 1.62
C GLN A 87 -7.10 -9.71 2.90
N THR A 88 -5.90 -10.22 3.20
CA THR A 88 -5.62 -10.96 4.43
C THR A 88 -5.52 -10.02 5.63
N ARG A 89 -5.90 -10.52 6.80
CA ARG A 89 -5.78 -9.77 8.04
C ARG A 89 -4.31 -9.69 8.45
N CYS A 90 -3.74 -8.50 8.34
CA CYS A 90 -2.39 -8.19 8.80
C CYS A 90 -2.48 -7.35 10.08
N VAL A 91 -2.79 -8.01 11.20
CA VAL A 91 -2.81 -7.41 12.55
C VAL A 91 -1.77 -8.10 13.42
N PHE A 92 -1.24 -7.40 14.42
CA PHE A 92 -0.33 -7.96 15.41
C PHE A 92 -1.16 -8.52 16.57
N PRO A 93 -1.34 -9.85 16.66
CA PRO A 93 -2.28 -10.44 17.62
C PRO A 93 -1.81 -10.30 19.07
N THR A 94 -0.51 -10.08 19.28
CA THR A 94 0.09 -9.88 20.60
C THR A 94 -0.02 -8.43 21.09
N LEU A 95 -0.55 -7.51 20.28
CA LEU A 95 -0.72 -6.11 20.62
C LEU A 95 -2.19 -5.80 20.88
N THR A 96 -2.45 -4.88 21.78
CA THR A 96 -3.77 -4.29 21.98
C THR A 96 -4.24 -3.55 20.71
N VAL A 97 -5.54 -3.21 20.66
CA VAL A 97 -6.10 -2.41 19.56
C VAL A 97 -5.39 -1.07 19.44
N GLU A 98 -5.19 -0.38 20.57
CA GLU A 98 -4.49 0.91 20.61
C GLU A 98 -3.07 0.78 20.05
N GLU A 99 -2.30 -0.22 20.50
CA GLU A 99 -0.95 -0.49 20.00
C GLU A 99 -0.90 -0.83 18.50
N ASN A 100 -1.87 -1.60 18.00
CA ASN A 100 -1.99 -1.90 16.56
C ASN A 100 -2.20 -0.63 15.73
N LEU A 101 -3.14 0.24 16.13
CA LEU A 101 -3.38 1.53 15.45
C LEU A 101 -2.11 2.39 15.47
N PHE A 102 -1.41 2.33 16.58
CA PHE A 102 -0.19 3.03 16.83
C PHE A 102 0.93 2.63 15.87
N VAL A 103 1.12 1.35 15.56
CA VAL A 103 2.17 0.89 14.62
C VAL A 103 2.10 1.60 13.26
N GLY A 104 0.90 1.95 12.78
CA GLY A 104 0.71 2.61 11.47
C GLY A 104 0.98 4.12 11.43
N LEU A 105 1.20 4.78 12.59
CA LEU A 105 1.40 6.24 12.64
C LEU A 105 2.82 6.62 12.20
N LYS A 106 2.92 7.44 11.15
CA LYS A 106 4.20 7.85 10.52
C LYS A 106 4.92 9.00 11.24
N THR A 107 4.22 9.74 12.10
CA THR A 107 4.78 10.90 12.81
C THR A 107 4.69 10.63 14.30
N ARG A 108 5.84 10.37 14.94
CA ARG A 108 5.92 10.14 16.39
C ARG A 108 7.05 10.95 17.02
N PRO A 109 6.80 11.60 18.16
CA PRO A 109 7.82 11.85 19.17
C PRO A 109 8.25 10.53 19.81
N GLU A 110 9.56 10.28 19.94
CA GLU A 110 10.16 9.03 20.46
C GLU A 110 9.74 8.67 21.90
N THR A 111 9.16 9.60 22.66
CA THR A 111 9.11 9.55 24.12
C THR A 111 8.05 8.64 24.76
N ARG A 112 7.19 7.98 23.97
CA ARG A 112 6.05 7.20 24.52
C ARG A 112 6.28 5.69 24.66
N TRP A 113 7.40 5.14 24.19
CA TRP A 113 7.79 3.76 24.52
C TRP A 113 8.47 3.66 25.90
N ARG A 114 7.84 4.24 26.93
CA ARG A 114 8.07 3.78 28.31
C ARG A 114 7.10 2.63 28.54
N LYS A 115 7.60 1.40 28.49
CA LYS A 115 6.84 0.21 28.94
C LYS A 115 6.15 0.51 30.29
N PRO A 116 4.85 0.25 30.46
CA PRO A 116 4.33 -0.16 31.74
C PRO A 116 4.73 -1.62 32.00
N MET A 117 4.86 -1.97 33.27
CA MET A 117 5.47 -3.16 33.85
C MET A 117 4.95 -4.52 33.31
N PRO A 118 5.73 -5.61 33.49
CA PRO A 118 5.24 -6.95 33.18
C PRO A 118 3.95 -7.22 33.95
N CYS A 119 2.88 -7.63 33.25
CA CYS A 119 1.77 -8.30 33.91
C CYS A 119 2.34 -9.55 34.59
N SER A 120 2.25 -9.57 35.92
CA SER A 120 2.39 -10.78 36.72
C SER A 120 1.50 -11.87 36.13
N ARG A 121 2.09 -13.06 35.97
CA ARG A 121 1.33 -14.28 35.74
C ARG A 121 0.55 -14.56 37.03
N ASP A 122 -0.76 -14.65 36.90
CA ASP A 122 -1.59 -15.56 37.69
C ASP A 122 -2.27 -16.51 36.70
#